data_AF-A0A2T4KEW3-F1
#
_entry.id   AF-A0A2T4KEW3-F1
#
_cell.length_a   1.000
_cell.length_b   1.000
_cell.length_c   1.000
_cell.angle_alpha   90.00
_cell.angle_beta   90.00
_cell.angle_gamma   90.00
#
_symmetry.space_group_name_H-M   'P 1'
#
loop_
_entity.id
_entity.type
_entity.pdbx_description
1 polymer ?
#
loop_
_entity_poly.entity_id
_entity_poly.type
_entity_poly.pdbx_seq_one_letter_code
_entity_poly.pdbx_strand_id
1 'polypeptide(L)'
;MNRYITRGIANNLPNILQHQLWQLVSEREQEQTKDNTLVDYFHIFQFNTHRNQLYIKHKQERPAYVKTQKANINQPININKVYIIREDDVDLSYYIMLLPNEY
;
A
#
# COMPACT_ATOMS: atom_id res chain seq x y z
N MET A 1 -0.66 15.38 -2.23
CA MET A 1 0.71 14.90 -2.49
C MET A 1 0.74 14.08 -3.77
N ASN A 2 1.87 14.14 -4.47
CA ASN A 2 2.08 13.36 -5.69
C ASN A 2 2.24 11.87 -5.36
N ARG A 3 1.81 10.99 -6.27
CA ARG A 3 1.90 9.53 -6.13
C ARG A 3 2.65 8.97 -7.33
N TYR A 4 3.72 8.25 -7.04
CA TYR A 4 4.57 7.62 -8.03
C TYR A 4 4.58 6.11 -7.85
N ILE A 5 4.88 5.40 -8.93
CA ILE A 5 5.09 3.96 -8.93
C ILE A 5 6.43 3.68 -9.61
N THR A 6 7.14 2.66 -9.15
CA THR A 6 8.32 2.17 -9.87
C THR A 6 7.92 1.43 -11.15
N ARG A 7 8.90 1.22 -12.04
CA ARG A 7 8.71 0.36 -13.21
C ARG A 7 8.38 -1.08 -12.81
N GLY A 8 8.96 -1.59 -11.72
CA GLY A 8 8.63 -2.91 -11.18
C GLY A 8 7.15 -3.03 -10.83
N ILE A 9 6.57 -2.04 -10.16
CA ILE A 9 5.14 -2.00 -9.87
C ILE A 9 4.30 -1.94 -11.14
N ALA A 10 4.63 -1.02 -12.06
CA ALA A 10 3.88 -0.86 -13.30
C ALA A 10 3.79 -2.16 -14.12
N ASN A 11 4.84 -2.98 -14.10
CA ASN A 11 4.91 -4.23 -14.84
C ASN A 11 4.28 -5.43 -14.12
N ASN A 12 4.22 -5.43 -12.78
CA ASN A 12 3.88 -6.64 -12.00
C ASN A 12 2.61 -6.52 -11.16
N LEU A 13 2.11 -5.31 -10.89
CA LEU A 13 0.88 -5.09 -10.11
C LEU A 13 -0.23 -4.56 -11.03
N PRO A 14 -1.37 -5.26 -11.17
CA PRO A 14 -2.50 -4.77 -11.96
C PRO A 14 -2.96 -3.37 -11.51
N ASN A 15 -3.33 -2.50 -12.46
CA ASN A 15 -3.78 -1.13 -12.16
C ASN A 15 -4.92 -1.07 -11.14
N ILE A 16 -5.85 -2.03 -11.19
CA ILE A 16 -6.96 -2.13 -10.22
C ILE A 16 -6.43 -2.28 -8.79
N LEU A 17 -5.39 -3.10 -8.59
CA LEU A 17 -4.75 -3.22 -7.29
C LEU A 17 -3.96 -1.97 -6.92
N GLN A 18 -3.22 -1.38 -7.86
CA GLN A 18 -2.51 -0.11 -7.59
C GLN A 18 -3.47 0.94 -7.03
N HIS A 19 -4.62 1.14 -7.68
CA HIS A 19 -5.66 2.05 -7.21
C HIS A 19 -6.22 1.65 -5.85
N GLN A 20 -6.48 0.37 -5.61
CA GLN A 20 -6.98 -0.12 -4.32
C GLN A 20 -5.98 0.14 -3.18
N LEU A 21 -4.67 -0.07 -3.41
CA LEU A 21 -3.65 0.23 -2.41
C LEU A 21 -3.60 1.73 -2.09
N TRP A 22 -3.70 2.59 -3.10
CA TRP A 22 -3.77 4.04 -2.91
C TRP A 22 -4.99 4.48 -2.12
N GLN A 23 -6.15 3.85 -2.36
CA GLN A 23 -7.35 4.09 -1.56
C GLN A 23 -7.11 3.71 -0.10
N LEU A 24 -6.49 2.56 0.16
CA LEU A 24 -6.20 2.10 1.52
C LEU A 24 -5.25 2.99 2.29
N VAL A 25 -4.22 3.53 1.63
CA VAL A 25 -3.34 4.55 2.22
C VAL A 25 -4.15 5.78 2.62
N SER A 26 -4.99 6.28 1.71
CA SER A 26 -5.82 7.47 1.95
C SER A 26 -6.81 7.27 3.09
N GLU A 27 -7.47 6.10 3.14
CA GLU A 27 -8.39 5.74 4.22
C GLU A 27 -7.67 5.69 5.57
N ARG A 28 -6.50 5.03 5.60
CA ARG A 28 -5.72 4.90 6.83
C ARG A 28 -5.26 6.26 7.36
N GLU A 29 -4.83 7.16 6.49
CA GLU A 29 -4.45 8.52 6.88
C GLU A 29 -5.61 9.33 7.44
N GLN A 30 -6.81 9.18 6.84
CA GLN A 30 -8.02 9.81 7.36
C GLN A 30 -8.39 9.28 8.74
N GLU A 31 -8.27 7.95 8.97
CA GLU A 31 -8.43 7.35 10.30
C GLU A 31 -7.42 7.95 11.29
N GLN A 32 -6.12 7.98 10.93
CA GLN A 32 -5.06 8.50 11.80
C GLN A 32 -5.25 9.98 12.17
N THR A 33 -5.66 10.79 11.19
CA THR A 33 -5.94 12.21 11.37
C THR A 33 -7.14 12.43 12.31
N LYS A 34 -8.22 11.65 12.14
CA LYS A 34 -9.42 11.73 13.00
C LYS A 34 -9.10 11.34 14.44
N ASP A 35 -8.27 10.31 14.62
CA ASP A 35 -7.87 9.81 15.94
C ASP A 35 -6.73 10.64 16.57
N ASN A 36 -6.27 11.70 15.90
CA ASN A 36 -5.12 12.51 16.30
C ASN A 36 -3.86 11.67 16.61
N THR A 37 -3.66 10.62 15.81
CA THR A 37 -2.50 9.72 15.92
C THR A 37 -1.45 10.06 14.87
N LEU A 38 -0.19 9.71 15.16
CA LEU A 38 0.89 9.86 14.20
C LEU A 38 0.59 9.07 12.93
N VAL A 39 0.78 9.72 11.78
CA VAL A 39 0.75 9.08 10.47
C VAL A 39 2.07 8.33 10.29
N ASP A 40 1.98 7.04 10.01
CA ASP A 40 3.17 6.25 9.69
C ASP A 40 3.52 6.52 8.23
N TYR A 41 4.81 6.74 7.96
CA TYR A 41 5.29 6.97 6.61
C TYR A 41 5.39 5.65 5.81
N PHE A 42 5.43 4.49 6.50
CA PHE A 42 5.69 3.21 5.87
C PHE A 42 4.46 2.29 5.86
N HIS A 43 3.99 1.93 4.67
CA HIS A 43 2.87 1.02 4.46
C HIS A 43 3.36 -0.29 3.84
N ILE A 44 3.09 -1.41 4.51
CA ILE A 44 3.43 -2.74 4.04
C ILE A 44 2.15 -3.46 3.59
N PHE A 45 2.07 -3.82 2.31
CA PHE A 45 0.99 -4.63 1.78
C PHE A 45 1.49 -6.03 1.46
N GLN A 46 0.80 -7.05 1.98
CA GLN A 46 1.05 -8.45 1.67
C GLN A 46 -0.17 -9.07 1.00
N PHE A 47 0.08 -9.87 -0.03
CA PHE A 47 -0.97 -10.52 -0.81
C PHE A 47 -0.98 -12.01 -0.53
N ASN A 48 -2.18 -12.55 -0.25
CA ASN A 48 -2.37 -13.98 -0.03
C ASN A 48 -3.63 -14.44 -0.76
N THR A 49 -3.51 -15.54 -1.50
CA THR A 49 -4.65 -16.18 -2.15
C THR A 49 -5.19 -17.28 -1.24
N HIS A 50 -6.48 -17.25 -0.95
CA HIS A 50 -7.17 -18.30 -0.21
C HIS A 50 -8.49 -18.63 -0.92
N ARG A 51 -8.69 -19.90 -1.29
CA ARG A 51 -9.87 -20.38 -2.02
C ARG A 51 -10.21 -19.51 -3.26
N ASN A 52 -9.20 -19.26 -4.10
CA ASN A 52 -9.30 -18.42 -5.31
C ASN A 52 -9.67 -16.94 -5.07
N GLN A 53 -9.74 -16.49 -3.82
CA GLN A 53 -9.90 -15.08 -3.49
C GLN A 53 -8.54 -14.51 -3.07
N LEU A 54 -8.15 -13.40 -3.69
CA LEU A 54 -6.98 -12.63 -3.27
C LEU A 54 -7.35 -11.73 -2.08
N TYR A 55 -6.49 -11.72 -1.07
CA TYR A 55 -6.60 -10.88 0.12
C TYR A 55 -5.38 -9.98 0.24
N ILE A 56 -5.62 -8.75 0.69
CA ILE A 56 -4.62 -7.73 0.96
C ILE A 56 -4.54 -7.57 2.47
N LYS A 57 -3.36 -7.80 3.03
CA LYS A 57 -3.02 -7.49 4.41
C LYS A 57 -2.17 -6.23 4.44
N HIS A 58 -2.73 -5.14 4.98
CA HIS A 58 -2.06 -3.86 5.17
C HIS A 58 -1.52 -3.76 6.60
N LYS A 59 -0.23 -3.45 6.75
CA LYS A 59 0.43 -3.24 8.03
C LYS A 59 1.15 -1.90 8.08
N GLN A 60 1.24 -1.33 9.29
CA GLN A 60 2.12 -0.21 9.66
C GLN A 60 2.81 -0.55 11.00
N GLU A 61 3.91 0.11 11.31
CA GLU A 61 4.70 -0.14 12.53
C GLU A 61 4.32 0.81 13.66
N ARG A 62 4.07 2.10 13.38
CA ARG A 62 3.84 3.13 14.39
C ARG A 62 2.74 4.12 13.98
N PRO A 63 1.55 4.06 14.60
CA PRO A 63 1.10 3.03 15.53
C PRO A 63 0.98 1.66 14.86
N ALA A 64 1.12 0.59 15.64
CA ALA A 64 0.96 -0.76 15.14
C ALA A 64 -0.46 -0.94 14.57
N TYR A 65 -0.53 -1.35 13.31
CA TYR A 65 -1.78 -1.53 12.60
C TYR A 65 -1.70 -2.74 11.69
N VAL A 66 -2.79 -3.52 11.64
CA VAL A 66 -2.96 -4.65 10.73
C VAL A 66 -4.43 -4.75 10.33
N LYS A 67 -4.72 -4.69 9.03
CA LYS A 67 -6.06 -4.92 8.48
C LYS A 67 -5.97 -5.84 7.28
N THR A 68 -6.89 -6.81 7.19
CA THR A 68 -6.98 -7.72 6.04
C THR A 68 -8.31 -7.53 5.35
N GLN A 69 -8.28 -7.43 4.02
CA GLN A 69 -9.48 -7.24 3.21
C GLN A 69 -9.37 -7.92 1.85
N LYS A 70 -10.49 -8.05 1.15
CA LYS A 70 -10.52 -8.64 -0.20
C LYS A 70 -9.88 -7.68 -1.21
N ALA A 71 -9.11 -8.25 -2.12
CA ALA A 71 -8.69 -7.55 -3.32
C ALA A 71 -9.86 -7.38 -4.28
N ASN A 72 -9.87 -6.28 -5.04
CA ASN A 72 -10.86 -5.96 -6.06
C ASN A 72 -10.56 -6.67 -7.40
N ILE A 73 -9.90 -7.83 -7.35
CA ILE A 73 -9.60 -8.67 -8.50
C ILE A 73 -9.78 -10.14 -8.13
N ASN A 74 -10.14 -10.95 -9.14
CA ASN A 74 -10.30 -12.41 -9.00
C ASN A 74 -9.16 -13.21 -9.67
N GLN A 75 -8.16 -12.52 -10.21
CA GLN A 75 -7.03 -13.14 -10.89
C GLN A 75 -5.83 -13.31 -9.95
N PRO A 76 -5.03 -14.38 -10.13
CA PRO A 76 -3.78 -14.54 -9.40
C PRO A 76 -2.80 -13.41 -9.77
N ILE A 77 -1.89 -13.11 -8.84
CA ILE A 77 -0.77 -12.18 -9.05
C ILE A 77 0.53 -12.87 -8.67
N ASN A 78 1.61 -12.50 -9.34
CA ASN A 78 2.93 -13.13 -9.16
C ASN A 78 3.82 -12.38 -8.16
N ILE A 79 3.26 -11.43 -7.42
CA ILE A 79 3.95 -10.70 -6.35
C ILE A 79 3.19 -10.87 -5.04
N ASN A 80 3.92 -11.00 -3.94
CA ASN A 80 3.36 -11.29 -2.62
C ASN A 80 3.44 -10.10 -1.65
N LYS A 81 4.18 -9.04 -2.00
CA LYS A 81 4.40 -7.89 -1.14
C LYS A 81 4.72 -6.64 -1.94
N VAL A 82 4.21 -5.50 -1.47
CA VAL A 82 4.46 -4.15 -2.00
C VAL A 82 4.64 -3.19 -0.83
N TYR A 83 5.50 -2.20 -1.02
CA TYR A 83 5.67 -1.08 -0.10
C TYR A 83 5.07 0.18 -0.69
N ILE A 84 4.51 1.02 0.18
CA ILE A 84 4.24 2.42 -0.13
C ILE A 84 4.91 3.26 0.95
N ILE A 85 5.75 4.19 0.52
CA ILE A 85 6.53 5.05 1.39
C ILE A 85 6.11 6.48 1.13
N ARG A 86 5.82 7.20 2.21
CA ARG A 86 5.71 8.64 2.22
C ARG A 86 7.10 9.23 2.43
N GLU A 87 7.53 10.02 1.47
CA GLU A 87 8.72 10.87 1.60
C GLU A 87 8.24 12.29 1.84
N ASP A 88 8.61 12.86 2.99
CA ASP A 88 8.35 14.24 3.36
C ASP A 88 9.69 14.95 3.59
N ASP A 89 10.06 15.81 2.64
CA ASP A 89 11.17 16.76 2.75
C ASP A 89 10.62 18.20 2.72
N VAL A 90 11.45 19.18 3.08
CA VAL A 90 11.09 20.60 3.26
C VAL A 90 10.30 21.17 2.07
N ASP A 91 10.69 20.80 0.85
CA ASP A 91 10.11 21.33 -0.39
C ASP A 91 9.34 20.27 -1.20
N LEU A 92 9.36 19.01 -0.78
CA LEU A 92 8.86 17.89 -1.59
C LEU A 92 8.22 16.80 -0.72
N SER A 93 6.91 16.64 -0.88
CA SER A 93 6.14 15.57 -0.25
C SER A 93 5.47 14.69 -1.31
N TYR A 94 5.84 13.41 -1.34
CA TYR A 94 5.28 12.44 -2.29
C TYR A 94 5.18 11.04 -1.70
N TYR A 95 4.37 10.21 -2.34
CA TYR A 95 4.36 8.77 -2.11
C TYR A 95 5.01 8.04 -3.26
N ILE A 96 5.70 6.96 -2.96
CA ILE A 96 6.18 6.01 -3.94
C ILE A 96 5.72 4.59 -3.59
N MET A 97 5.13 3.89 -4.57
CA MET A 97 4.85 2.47 -4.50
C MET A 97 5.98 1.71 -5.18
N LEU A 98 6.53 0.71 -4.50
CA LEU A 98 7.69 -0.05 -4.96
C LEU A 98 7.65 -1.50 -4.52
N LEU A 99 8.35 -2.36 -5.25
CA LEU A 99 8.59 -3.74 -4.86
C LEU A 99 9.65 -3.82 -3.76
N PRO A 100 9.65 -4.86 -2.90
CA PRO A 100 10.61 -4.98 -1.81
C PRO A 100 12.09 -5.04 -2.21
N ASN A 101 12.39 -5.41 -3.46
CA ASN A 101 13.75 -5.46 -4.00
C ASN A 101 14.20 -4.14 -4.66
N GLU A 102 13.31 -3.15 -4.72
CA GLU A 102 13.60 -1.79 -5.20
C GLU A 102 13.80 -0.80 -4.03
N TYR A 103 13.62 -1.27 -2.79
CA TYR A 103 13.92 -0.57 -1.54
C TYR A 103 15.35 -0.87 -1.10
#